data_AF-A0A2E6FCU2-F1
#
_entry.id   AF-A0A2E6FCU2-F1
#
_cell.length_a   1.000
_cell.length_b   1.000
_cell.length_c   1.000
_cell.angle_alpha   90.00
_cell.angle_beta   90.00
_cell.angle_gamma   90.00
#
_symmetry.space_group_name_H-M   'P 1'
#
loop_
_entity.id
_entity.type
_entity.pdbx_description
1 polymer ?
#
loop_
_entity_poly.entity_id
_entity_poly.type
_entity_poly.pdbx_seq_one_letter_code
_entity_poly.pdbx_strand_id
1 'polypeptide(L)'
;MGEEPDPNDWDGLTEDQLTEACYDAFRWYYKFYDFKECMEFVSEYYKKNKVKTNSPKKIKPVDLVEVGMHVGYIARLKTRGCGFLPEKFEKLFIEKLKKIELIADKRQHEQKAASPDKVKPNIQERMRVLAKNLRYDIEDIVDEQLENDFKNKFNFKSFIKQNKISRPVAKHLKTEINELADEIRLAKTEPDLKEAYSHLNGVIKNKLIKFYDNLIEECDNIQTVRKEKGKIKLTSYRKNKKKKKK
;
A
#
# COMPACT_ATOMS: atom_id res chain seq x y z
N MET A 1 10.45 34.27 22.37
CA MET A 1 11.08 33.23 21.52
C MET A 1 11.21 33.84 20.14
N GLY A 2 12.39 33.84 19.53
CA GLY A 2 12.68 34.60 18.31
C GLY A 2 11.95 34.07 17.08
N GLU A 3 11.61 34.98 16.17
CA GLU A 3 11.01 34.69 14.87
C GLU A 3 11.98 33.91 13.96
N GLU A 4 11.44 33.19 12.95
CA GLU A 4 12.26 32.50 11.95
C GLU A 4 13.08 33.53 11.17
N PRO A 5 14.40 33.35 11.04
CA PRO A 5 15.26 34.27 10.28
C PRO A 5 14.73 34.50 8.86
N ASP A 6 14.48 35.76 8.49
CA ASP A 6 14.05 36.12 7.14
C ASP A 6 15.25 36.58 6.30
N PRO A 7 15.64 35.82 5.26
CA PRO A 7 16.76 36.19 4.41
C PRO A 7 16.53 37.41 3.52
N ASN A 8 15.30 37.96 3.45
CA ASN A 8 15.05 39.21 2.73
C ASN A 8 15.63 40.44 3.47
N ASP A 9 15.88 40.33 4.77
CA ASP A 9 16.47 41.41 5.57
C ASP A 9 18.00 41.50 5.42
N TRP A 10 18.60 40.64 4.58
CA TRP A 10 20.06 40.51 4.42
C TRP A 10 20.60 41.24 3.18
N ASP A 11 19.73 41.91 2.43
CA ASP A 11 20.10 42.69 1.26
C ASP A 11 20.99 43.88 1.68
N GLY A 12 22.21 43.94 1.14
CA GLY A 12 23.18 45.02 1.39
C GLY A 12 24.18 44.78 2.52
N LEU A 13 24.17 43.61 3.15
CA LEU A 13 25.18 43.24 4.15
C LEU A 13 26.56 43.01 3.51
N THR A 14 27.63 43.33 4.25
CA THR A 14 28.99 42.92 3.87
C THR A 14 29.16 41.40 4.02
N GLU A 15 30.18 40.82 3.38
CA GLU A 15 30.40 39.37 3.40
C GLU A 15 30.55 38.80 4.83
N ASP A 16 31.21 39.53 5.73
CA ASP A 16 31.38 39.16 7.14
C ASP A 16 30.04 39.20 7.90
N GLN A 17 29.26 40.27 7.72
CA GLN A 17 27.94 40.41 8.36
C GLN A 17 26.95 39.36 7.84
N LEU A 18 27.00 39.05 6.55
CA LEU A 18 26.19 38.00 5.93
C LEU A 18 26.57 36.62 6.47
N THR A 19 27.86 36.39 6.73
CA THR A 19 28.37 35.16 7.32
C THR A 19 27.87 34.98 8.75
N GLU A 20 27.90 36.03 9.57
CA GLU A 20 27.33 36.04 10.92
C GLU A 20 25.81 35.77 10.91
N ALA A 21 25.07 36.45 10.03
CA ALA A 21 23.63 36.25 9.86
C ALA A 21 23.29 34.80 9.47
N CYS A 22 24.10 34.18 8.59
CA CYS A 22 23.96 32.78 8.25
C CYS A 22 24.20 31.85 9.46
N TYR A 23 25.20 32.13 10.28
CA TYR A 23 25.48 31.33 11.48
C TYR A 23 24.35 31.41 12.49
N ASP A 24 23.80 32.60 12.75
CA ASP A 24 22.68 32.78 13.65
C ASP A 24 21.41 32.12 13.12
N ALA A 25 21.20 32.20 11.80
CA ALA A 25 20.12 31.46 11.17
C ALA A 25 20.29 29.94 11.34
N PHE A 26 21.48 29.39 11.10
CA PHE A 26 21.74 27.96 11.28
C PHE A 26 21.56 27.49 12.72
N ARG A 27 21.96 28.31 13.71
CA ARG A 27 21.71 28.04 15.13
C ARG A 27 20.22 28.00 15.43
N TRP A 28 19.45 28.93 14.86
CA TRP A 28 17.99 28.93 14.98
C TRP A 28 17.39 27.67 14.34
N TYR A 29 17.72 27.36 13.08
CA TYR A 29 17.19 26.18 12.40
C TYR A 29 17.54 24.88 13.14
N TYR A 30 18.76 24.77 13.68
CA TYR A 30 19.18 23.61 14.49
C TYR A 30 18.36 23.41 15.76
N LYS A 31 17.88 24.51 16.37
CA LYS A 31 17.04 24.45 17.57
C LYS A 31 15.60 24.04 17.27
N PHE A 32 15.08 24.41 16.10
CA PHE A 32 13.65 24.30 15.79
C PHE A 32 13.27 23.17 14.85
N TYR A 33 14.20 22.67 14.03
CA TYR A 33 13.89 21.66 13.02
C TYR A 33 14.70 20.38 13.18
N ASP A 34 14.04 19.27 12.88
CA ASP A 34 14.67 17.95 12.81
C ASP A 34 15.16 17.60 11.38
N PHE A 35 15.84 16.46 11.24
CA PHE A 35 16.33 15.97 9.95
C PHE A 35 15.22 15.77 8.91
N LYS A 36 14.00 15.46 9.35
CA LYS A 36 12.87 15.19 8.45
C LYS A 36 12.35 16.51 7.88
N GLU A 37 12.21 17.54 8.71
CA GLU A 37 11.79 18.87 8.30
C GLU A 37 12.84 19.53 7.39
N CYS A 38 14.13 19.38 7.70
CA CYS A 38 15.21 19.81 6.81
C CYS A 38 15.14 19.16 5.43
N MET A 39 14.71 17.90 5.35
CA MET A 39 14.52 17.22 4.08
C MET A 39 13.31 17.74 3.30
N GLU A 40 12.27 18.22 3.98
CA GLU A 40 11.16 18.88 3.30
C GLU A 40 11.65 20.17 2.60
N PHE A 41 12.56 20.92 3.23
CA PHE A 41 13.17 22.12 2.65
C PHE A 41 14.04 21.82 1.43
N VAL A 42 14.91 20.80 1.49
CA VAL A 42 15.70 20.37 0.32
C VAL A 42 14.78 19.92 -0.82
N SER A 43 13.72 19.16 -0.52
CA SER A 43 12.72 18.73 -1.52
C SER A 43 11.99 19.92 -2.15
N GLU A 44 11.68 20.95 -1.37
CA GLU A 44 11.04 22.18 -1.82
C GLU A 44 11.98 22.99 -2.74
N TYR A 45 13.26 23.09 -2.38
CA TYR A 45 14.29 23.72 -3.20
C TYR A 45 14.43 23.07 -4.58
N TYR A 46 14.50 21.72 -4.65
CA TYR A 46 14.54 21.00 -5.92
C TYR A 46 13.31 21.25 -6.80
N LYS A 47 12.12 21.33 -6.19
CA LYS A 47 10.86 21.62 -6.92
C LYS A 47 10.83 23.05 -7.46
N LYS A 48 11.22 24.03 -6.65
CA LYS A 48 11.16 25.45 -7.01
C LYS A 48 12.17 25.82 -8.10
N ASN A 49 13.38 25.28 -8.02
CA ASN A 49 14.46 25.58 -8.98
C ASN A 49 14.41 24.74 -10.26
N LYS A 50 13.34 23.95 -10.47
CA LYS A 50 13.14 23.10 -11.65
C LYS A 50 14.40 22.32 -12.06
N VAL A 51 15.22 21.93 -11.10
CA VAL A 51 16.42 21.16 -11.38
C VAL A 51 15.92 19.85 -12.00
N LYS A 52 16.27 19.62 -13.27
CA LYS A 52 16.02 18.36 -13.99
C LYS A 52 16.89 17.25 -13.41
N THR A 53 16.87 17.05 -12.10
CA THR A 53 17.42 15.85 -11.50
C THR A 53 16.32 14.81 -11.56
N ASN A 54 16.67 13.59 -11.98
CA ASN A 54 15.74 12.47 -12.03
C ASN A 54 15.33 11.96 -10.62
N SER A 55 15.80 12.64 -9.57
CA SER A 55 15.85 12.15 -8.19
C SER A 55 15.03 12.90 -7.11
N PRO A 56 14.31 14.03 -7.34
CA PRO A 56 13.66 14.77 -6.25
C PRO A 56 12.49 14.01 -5.61
N LYS A 57 12.05 12.91 -6.21
CA LYS A 57 10.98 12.05 -5.65
C LYS A 57 11.50 10.94 -4.72
N LYS A 58 12.82 10.80 -4.51
CA LYS A 58 13.39 9.63 -3.80
C LYS A 58 14.37 9.93 -2.67
N ILE A 59 14.72 11.18 -2.40
CA ILE A 59 15.64 11.50 -1.30
C ILE A 59 14.94 11.17 0.04
N LYS A 60 15.61 10.41 0.90
CA LYS A 60 15.10 9.99 2.22
C LYS A 60 15.87 10.72 3.32
N PRO A 61 15.29 10.85 4.54
CA PRO A 61 16.00 11.45 5.68
C PRO A 61 17.36 10.82 5.98
N VAL A 62 17.54 9.52 5.70
CA VAL A 62 18.83 8.82 5.85
C VAL A 62 19.92 9.40 4.95
N ASP A 63 19.59 9.94 3.78
CA ASP A 63 20.56 10.56 2.88
C ASP A 63 21.08 11.89 3.47
N LEU A 64 20.27 12.54 4.30
CA LEU A 64 20.62 13.79 4.96
C LEU A 64 21.52 13.58 6.18
N VAL A 65 21.53 12.37 6.78
CA VAL A 65 22.40 12.02 7.91
C VAL A 65 23.87 12.05 7.50
N GLU A 66 24.19 11.56 6.30
CA GLU A 66 25.56 11.50 5.78
C GLU A 66 26.08 12.87 5.32
N VAL A 67 25.16 13.76 4.93
CA VAL A 67 25.48 15.04 4.32
C VAL A 67 25.43 16.18 5.35
N GLY A 68 24.51 16.12 6.31
CA GLY A 68 24.31 17.07 7.40
C GLY A 68 23.14 18.04 7.18
N MET A 69 22.55 18.53 8.27
CA MET A 69 21.32 19.35 8.27
C MET A 69 21.48 20.73 7.64
N HIS A 70 22.71 21.26 7.59
CA HIS A 70 23.03 22.57 7.03
C HIS A 70 22.55 22.74 5.57
N VAL A 71 22.49 21.65 4.79
CA VAL A 71 21.94 21.68 3.44
C VAL A 71 20.45 22.04 3.44
N GLY A 72 19.68 21.56 4.41
CA GLY A 72 18.28 21.90 4.57
C GLY A 72 18.07 23.37 4.93
N TYR A 73 18.95 23.93 5.76
CA TYR A 73 18.88 25.34 6.16
C TYR A 73 19.17 26.25 4.96
N ILE A 74 20.23 25.97 4.21
CA ILE A 74 20.59 26.73 3.01
C ILE A 74 19.50 26.60 1.95
N ALA A 75 18.95 25.40 1.75
CA ALA A 75 17.82 25.17 0.86
C ALA A 75 16.61 26.03 1.26
N ARG A 76 16.28 26.10 2.55
CA ARG A 76 15.20 26.93 3.07
C ARG A 76 15.45 28.42 2.81
N LEU A 77 16.65 28.91 3.13
CA LEU A 77 17.03 30.31 2.89
C LEU A 77 16.90 30.68 1.40
N LYS A 78 17.45 29.87 0.50
CA LYS A 78 17.33 30.08 -0.95
C LYS A 78 15.89 29.99 -1.45
N THR A 79 15.07 29.09 -0.92
CA THR A 79 13.64 29.04 -1.29
C THR A 79 12.85 30.27 -0.83
N ARG A 80 13.26 30.92 0.26
CA ARG A 80 12.58 32.09 0.83
C ARG A 80 12.94 33.43 0.19
N GLY A 81 13.97 33.46 -0.67
CA GLY A 81 14.35 34.69 -1.38
C GLY A 81 15.81 35.08 -1.23
N CYS A 82 16.63 34.33 -0.48
CA CYS A 82 18.06 34.62 -0.36
C CYS A 82 18.75 34.53 -1.73
N GLY A 83 19.03 35.69 -2.33
CA GLY A 83 19.65 35.79 -3.66
C GLY A 83 21.17 35.61 -3.64
N PHE A 84 21.81 35.89 -2.49
CA PHE A 84 23.26 35.86 -2.34
C PHE A 84 23.65 35.17 -1.02
N LEU A 85 24.59 34.22 -1.09
CA LEU A 85 25.20 33.61 0.08
C LEU A 85 26.72 33.79 0.01
N PRO A 86 27.44 33.79 1.15
CA PRO A 86 28.90 33.73 1.17
C PRO A 86 29.43 32.59 0.31
N GLU A 87 30.49 32.83 -0.44
CA GLU A 87 31.01 31.89 -1.46
C GLU A 87 31.31 30.50 -0.85
N LYS A 88 31.80 30.48 0.39
CA LYS A 88 32.06 29.25 1.16
C LYS A 88 30.80 28.40 1.35
N PHE A 89 29.67 29.01 1.69
CA PHE A 89 28.41 28.29 1.90
C PHE A 89 27.77 27.88 0.58
N GLU A 90 27.93 28.66 -0.48
CA GLU A 90 27.44 28.30 -1.80
C GLU A 90 28.18 27.09 -2.39
N LYS A 91 29.51 27.10 -2.32
CA LYS A 91 30.34 25.94 -2.72
C LYS A 91 29.97 24.69 -1.93
N LEU A 92 29.90 24.83 -0.60
CA LEU A 92 29.55 23.73 0.30
C LEU A 92 28.16 23.18 -0.02
N PHE A 93 27.18 24.05 -0.28
CA PHE A 93 25.82 23.64 -0.62
C PHE A 93 25.79 22.82 -1.92
N ILE A 94 26.47 23.28 -2.97
CA ILE A 94 26.53 22.57 -4.27
C ILE A 94 27.19 21.20 -4.11
N GLU A 95 28.33 21.12 -3.41
CA GLU A 95 29.02 19.85 -3.16
C GLU A 95 28.13 18.85 -2.42
N LYS A 96 27.42 19.34 -1.41
CA LYS A 96 26.55 18.52 -0.57
C LYS A 96 25.30 18.06 -1.31
N LEU A 97 24.71 18.89 -2.18
CA LEU A 97 23.63 18.47 -3.07
C LEU A 97 24.08 17.36 -4.03
N LYS A 98 25.27 17.49 -4.64
CA LYS A 98 25.84 16.42 -5.48
C LYS A 98 26.03 15.11 -4.71
N LYS A 99 26.48 15.17 -3.45
CA LYS A 99 26.59 13.98 -2.59
C LYS A 99 25.22 13.34 -2.32
N ILE A 100 24.17 14.13 -2.05
CA ILE A 100 22.81 13.61 -1.87
C ILE A 100 22.35 12.84 -3.11
N GLU A 101 22.62 13.37 -4.31
CA GLU A 101 22.27 12.71 -5.57
C GLU A 101 23.02 11.39 -5.76
N LEU A 102 24.33 11.36 -5.49
CA LEU A 102 25.13 10.14 -5.54
C LEU A 102 24.64 9.06 -4.57
N ILE A 103 24.28 9.44 -3.34
CA ILE A 103 23.74 8.51 -2.33
C ILE A 103 22.38 7.97 -2.79
N ALA A 104 21.52 8.85 -3.32
CA ALA A 104 20.21 8.46 -3.82
C ALA A 104 20.31 7.48 -4.99
N ASP A 105 21.28 7.67 -5.90
CA ASP A 105 21.54 6.80 -7.04
C ASP A 105 22.13 5.45 -6.62
N LYS A 106 23.13 5.44 -5.72
CA LYS A 106 23.68 4.20 -5.14
C LYS A 106 22.59 3.36 -4.49
N ARG A 107 21.75 3.96 -3.66
CA ARG A 107 20.62 3.26 -3.02
C ARG A 107 19.63 2.72 -4.05
N GLN A 108 19.36 3.46 -5.13
CA GLN A 108 18.49 2.97 -6.19
C GLN A 108 19.11 1.76 -6.91
N HIS A 109 20.43 1.76 -7.13
CA HIS A 109 21.14 0.65 -7.73
C HIS A 109 21.17 -0.58 -6.80
N GLU A 110 21.46 -0.39 -5.51
CA GLU A 110 21.42 -1.45 -4.50
C GLU A 110 20.02 -2.05 -4.31
N GLN A 111 18.96 -1.24 -4.33
CA GLN A 111 17.59 -1.75 -4.28
C GLN A 111 17.22 -2.58 -5.51
N LYS A 112 17.75 -2.23 -6.69
CA LYS A 112 17.56 -3.01 -7.91
C LYS A 112 18.37 -4.31 -7.88
N ALA A 113 19.59 -4.30 -7.36
CA ALA A 113 20.46 -5.47 -7.25
C ALA A 113 20.01 -6.45 -6.14
N ALA A 114 19.46 -5.94 -5.02
CA ALA A 114 19.00 -6.74 -3.89
C ALA A 114 17.55 -7.25 -4.04
N SER A 115 16.93 -7.04 -5.19
CA SER A 115 15.63 -7.60 -5.53
C SER A 115 15.82 -8.73 -6.55
N PRO A 116 16.18 -9.97 -6.17
CA PRO A 116 15.66 -11.11 -6.93
C PRO A 116 14.14 -10.96 -6.89
N ASP A 117 13.46 -11.15 -8.02
CA ASP A 117 12.01 -11.04 -8.17
C ASP A 117 11.28 -11.57 -6.93
N LYS A 118 10.98 -10.69 -5.97
CA LYS A 118 9.97 -10.96 -4.97
C LYS A 118 8.69 -10.85 -5.75
N VAL A 119 8.33 -11.96 -6.41
CA VAL A 119 6.98 -12.25 -6.86
C VAL A 119 6.13 -12.10 -5.61
N LYS A 120 5.68 -10.87 -5.35
CA LYS A 120 4.63 -10.63 -4.37
C LYS A 120 3.50 -11.50 -4.88
N PRO A 121 3.06 -12.54 -4.16
CA PRO A 121 2.01 -13.37 -4.68
C PRO A 121 0.85 -12.43 -4.96
N ASN A 122 0.43 -12.39 -6.22
CA ASN A 122 -0.64 -11.52 -6.64
C ASN A 122 -1.79 -11.76 -5.66
N ILE A 123 -2.30 -10.70 -5.02
CA ILE A 123 -3.34 -10.85 -4.01
C ILE A 123 -4.50 -11.67 -4.59
N GLN A 124 -4.79 -11.49 -5.87
CA GLN A 124 -5.79 -12.26 -6.61
C GLN A 124 -5.47 -13.76 -6.65
N GLU A 125 -4.20 -14.11 -6.87
CA GLU A 125 -3.74 -15.50 -6.92
C GLU A 125 -3.85 -16.18 -5.55
N ARG A 126 -3.51 -15.46 -4.46
CA ARG A 126 -3.79 -15.95 -3.11
C ARG A 126 -5.27 -16.20 -2.87
N MET A 127 -6.15 -15.32 -3.36
CA MET A 127 -7.60 -15.51 -3.21
C MET A 127 -8.09 -16.71 -4.03
N ARG A 128 -7.54 -16.96 -5.23
CA ARG A 128 -7.84 -18.14 -6.04
C ARG A 128 -7.40 -19.43 -5.35
N VAL A 129 -6.18 -19.46 -4.82
CA VAL A 129 -5.67 -20.63 -4.07
C VAL A 129 -6.54 -20.94 -2.87
N LEU A 130 -6.97 -19.91 -2.12
CA LEU A 130 -7.90 -20.10 -1.00
C LEU A 130 -9.25 -20.66 -1.45
N ALA A 131 -9.81 -20.16 -2.57
CA ALA A 131 -11.05 -20.70 -3.11
C ALA A 131 -10.90 -22.17 -3.54
N LYS A 132 -9.78 -22.53 -4.16
CA LYS A 132 -9.47 -23.91 -4.55
C LYS A 132 -9.32 -24.83 -3.34
N ASN A 133 -8.69 -24.36 -2.26
CA ASN A 133 -8.62 -25.15 -1.02
C ASN A 133 -10.00 -25.38 -0.42
N LEU A 134 -10.85 -24.34 -0.38
CA LEU A 134 -12.22 -24.47 0.10
C LEU A 134 -13.07 -25.41 -0.77
N ARG A 135 -12.79 -25.49 -2.08
CA ARG A 135 -13.43 -26.46 -2.98
C ARG A 135 -13.13 -27.90 -2.52
N TYR A 136 -11.90 -28.21 -2.12
CA TYR A 136 -11.57 -29.54 -1.58
C TYR A 136 -12.33 -29.83 -0.29
N ASP A 137 -12.39 -28.87 0.64
CA ASP A 137 -13.18 -29.03 1.87
C ASP A 137 -14.68 -29.29 1.56
N ILE A 138 -15.20 -28.69 0.49
CA ILE A 138 -16.59 -28.90 0.05
C ILE A 138 -16.78 -30.29 -0.56
N GLU A 139 -15.80 -30.79 -1.32
CA GLU A 139 -15.84 -32.16 -1.87
C GLU A 139 -15.89 -33.18 -0.73
N ASP A 140 -15.07 -33.02 0.32
CA ASP A 140 -15.12 -33.87 1.51
C ASP A 140 -16.51 -33.82 2.19
N ILE A 141 -17.10 -32.63 2.33
CA ILE A 141 -18.46 -32.48 2.87
C ILE A 141 -19.49 -33.15 1.97
N VAL A 142 -19.34 -33.05 0.65
CA VAL A 142 -20.25 -33.67 -0.31
C VAL A 142 -20.21 -35.19 -0.19
N ASP A 143 -19.02 -35.79 -0.05
CA ASP A 143 -18.86 -37.22 0.15
C ASP A 143 -19.57 -37.66 1.45
N GLU A 144 -19.36 -36.93 2.56
CA GLU A 144 -20.08 -37.19 3.82
C GLU A 144 -21.61 -37.07 3.65
N GLN A 145 -22.09 -36.10 2.86
CA GLN A 145 -23.52 -35.95 2.59
C GLN A 145 -24.07 -37.08 1.71
N LEU A 146 -23.29 -37.58 0.75
CA LEU A 146 -23.65 -38.70 -0.10
C LEU A 146 -23.74 -40.01 0.70
N GLU A 147 -22.77 -40.29 1.57
CA GLU A 147 -22.81 -41.44 2.48
C GLU A 147 -24.03 -41.42 3.40
N ASN A 148 -24.47 -40.22 3.79
CA ASN A 148 -25.63 -40.02 4.64
C ASN A 148 -26.95 -39.79 3.88
N ASP A 149 -26.99 -39.95 2.56
CA ASP A 149 -28.17 -39.68 1.70
C ASP A 149 -28.79 -38.28 1.88
N PHE A 150 -28.00 -37.28 2.28
CA PHE A 150 -28.44 -35.94 2.66
C PHE A 150 -29.51 -35.93 3.77
N LYS A 151 -29.46 -36.86 4.72
CA LYS A 151 -30.36 -36.89 5.88
C LYS A 151 -30.11 -35.71 6.83
N ASN A 152 -28.87 -35.26 6.93
CA ASN A 152 -28.47 -34.14 7.77
C ASN A 152 -28.50 -32.83 6.97
N LYS A 153 -28.99 -31.75 7.60
CA LYS A 153 -28.95 -30.42 6.97
C LYS A 153 -27.58 -29.78 7.21
N PHE A 154 -26.86 -29.48 6.13
CA PHE A 154 -25.62 -28.73 6.20
C PHE A 154 -25.88 -27.24 6.45
N ASN A 155 -25.09 -26.62 7.34
CA ASN A 155 -25.23 -25.20 7.67
C ASN A 155 -24.18 -24.35 6.94
N PHE A 156 -24.55 -23.90 5.73
CA PHE A 156 -23.71 -23.07 4.87
C PHE A 156 -23.24 -21.76 5.54
N LYS A 157 -24.09 -21.13 6.35
CA LYS A 157 -23.74 -19.89 7.07
C LYS A 157 -22.64 -20.11 8.10
N SER A 158 -22.69 -21.25 8.80
CA SER A 158 -21.64 -21.64 9.75
C SER A 158 -20.32 -21.89 9.02
N PHE A 159 -20.35 -22.64 7.91
CA PHE A 159 -19.18 -22.92 7.09
C PHE A 159 -18.51 -21.63 6.59
N ILE A 160 -19.28 -20.70 6.02
CA ILE A 160 -18.79 -19.40 5.54
C ILE A 160 -18.11 -18.61 6.67
N LYS A 161 -18.72 -18.61 7.86
CA LYS A 161 -18.23 -17.87 9.03
C LYS A 161 -16.94 -18.47 9.60
N GLN A 162 -16.87 -19.80 9.70
CA GLN A 162 -15.71 -20.52 10.20
C GLN A 162 -14.50 -20.33 9.27
N ASN A 163 -14.72 -20.45 7.96
CA ASN A 163 -13.70 -20.30 6.93
C ASN A 163 -13.37 -18.84 6.57
N LYS A 164 -14.05 -17.86 7.21
CA LYS A 164 -13.82 -16.42 7.02
C LYS A 164 -13.83 -16.02 5.54
N ILE A 165 -14.77 -16.57 4.77
CA ILE A 165 -14.83 -16.39 3.32
C ILE A 165 -15.06 -14.91 2.99
N SER A 166 -14.08 -14.30 2.32
CA SER A 166 -14.14 -12.90 1.89
C SER A 166 -14.80 -12.77 0.53
N ARG A 167 -15.30 -11.57 0.14
CA ARG A 167 -15.95 -11.38 -1.17
C ARG A 167 -15.13 -11.83 -2.37
N PRO A 168 -13.82 -11.52 -2.48
CA PRO A 168 -13.01 -12.00 -3.60
C PRO A 168 -12.91 -13.53 -3.63
N VAL A 169 -12.82 -14.17 -2.47
CA VAL A 169 -12.79 -15.63 -2.35
C VAL A 169 -14.15 -16.23 -2.73
N ALA A 170 -15.26 -15.67 -2.25
CA ALA A 170 -16.62 -16.09 -2.61
C ALA A 170 -16.88 -15.98 -4.11
N LYS A 171 -16.30 -14.97 -4.80
CA LYS A 171 -16.39 -14.84 -6.25
C LYS A 171 -15.70 -16.00 -6.98
N HIS A 172 -14.48 -16.34 -6.57
CA HIS A 172 -13.74 -17.46 -7.18
C HIS A 172 -14.38 -18.81 -6.82
N LEU A 173 -14.77 -19.00 -5.56
CA LEU A 173 -15.43 -20.21 -5.10
C LEU A 173 -16.75 -20.46 -5.86
N LYS A 174 -17.56 -19.42 -6.08
CA LYS A 174 -18.78 -19.53 -6.89
C LYS A 174 -18.49 -20.08 -8.30
N THR A 175 -17.39 -19.66 -8.94
CA THR A 175 -17.02 -20.15 -10.28
C THR A 175 -16.74 -21.65 -10.23
N GLU A 176 -15.90 -22.09 -9.30
CA GLU A 176 -15.54 -23.51 -9.14
C GLU A 176 -16.75 -24.40 -8.82
N ILE A 177 -17.66 -23.93 -7.96
CA ILE A 177 -18.87 -24.69 -7.58
C ILE A 177 -19.90 -24.72 -8.71
N ASN A 178 -20.01 -23.65 -9.51
CA ASN A 178 -20.86 -23.68 -10.70
C ASN A 178 -20.38 -24.72 -11.71
N GLU A 179 -19.06 -24.83 -11.93
CA GLU A 179 -18.50 -25.84 -12.83
C GLU A 179 -18.90 -27.26 -12.38
N LEU A 180 -18.77 -27.57 -11.08
CA LEU A 180 -19.21 -28.85 -10.52
C LEU A 180 -20.73 -29.09 -10.68
N ALA A 181 -21.55 -28.07 -10.43
CA ALA A 181 -23.00 -28.18 -10.56
C ALA A 181 -23.42 -28.42 -12.03
N ASP A 182 -22.74 -27.74 -12.97
CA ASP A 182 -23.02 -27.83 -14.40
C ASP A 182 -22.61 -29.20 -14.98
N GLU A 183 -21.49 -29.78 -14.53
CA GLU A 183 -21.12 -31.15 -14.90
C GLU A 183 -22.23 -32.17 -14.55
N ILE A 184 -22.81 -32.07 -13.35
CA ILE A 184 -23.88 -32.99 -12.92
C ILE A 184 -25.19 -32.72 -13.67
N ARG A 185 -25.46 -31.47 -14.06
CA ARG A 185 -26.60 -31.12 -14.90
C ARG A 185 -26.43 -31.70 -16.31
N LEU A 186 -25.23 -31.58 -16.88
CA LEU A 186 -24.87 -32.10 -18.20
C LEU A 186 -24.83 -33.63 -18.23
N ALA A 187 -24.61 -34.30 -17.10
CA ALA A 187 -24.71 -35.76 -16.98
C ALA A 187 -26.11 -36.33 -17.34
N LYS A 188 -27.11 -35.48 -17.55
CA LYS A 188 -28.43 -35.87 -18.09
C LYS A 188 -28.44 -36.01 -19.61
N THR A 189 -27.59 -35.25 -20.31
CA THR A 189 -27.57 -35.12 -21.77
C THR A 189 -26.31 -35.71 -22.40
N GLU A 190 -25.15 -35.54 -21.76
CA GLU A 190 -23.84 -35.98 -22.27
C GLU A 190 -23.56 -37.44 -21.89
N PRO A 191 -23.28 -38.33 -22.87
CA PRO A 191 -23.05 -39.76 -22.63
C PRO A 191 -21.91 -40.05 -21.66
N ASP A 192 -20.76 -39.40 -21.82
CA ASP A 192 -19.56 -39.66 -21.01
C ASP A 192 -19.77 -39.27 -19.54
N LEU A 193 -20.42 -38.13 -19.31
CA LEU A 193 -20.76 -37.68 -17.95
C LEU A 193 -21.86 -38.54 -17.34
N LYS A 194 -22.79 -39.05 -18.15
CA LYS A 194 -23.82 -39.97 -17.67
C LYS A 194 -23.22 -41.26 -17.15
N GLU A 195 -22.18 -41.78 -17.79
CA GLU A 195 -21.41 -42.94 -17.32
C GLU A 195 -20.68 -42.61 -16.01
N ALA A 196 -19.96 -41.48 -15.95
CA ALA A 196 -19.22 -41.05 -14.77
C ALA A 196 -20.12 -40.95 -13.52
N TYR A 197 -21.33 -40.42 -13.66
CA TYR A 197 -22.29 -40.26 -12.57
C TYR A 197 -23.32 -41.40 -12.47
N SER A 198 -23.14 -42.51 -13.18
CA SER A 198 -24.13 -43.62 -13.22
C SER A 198 -24.35 -44.29 -11.87
N HIS A 199 -23.34 -44.28 -11.00
CA HIS A 199 -23.39 -44.82 -9.63
C HIS A 199 -24.33 -44.05 -8.68
N LEU A 200 -24.72 -42.81 -9.02
CA LEU A 200 -25.66 -42.01 -8.23
C LEU A 200 -27.10 -42.17 -8.71
N ASN A 201 -28.03 -42.35 -7.77
CA ASN A 201 -29.47 -42.32 -8.07
C ASN A 201 -29.91 -40.92 -8.53
N GLY A 202 -30.88 -40.83 -9.46
CA GLY A 202 -31.40 -39.57 -9.97
C GLY A 202 -31.96 -38.64 -8.88
N VAL A 203 -32.51 -39.20 -7.79
CA VAL A 203 -32.94 -38.42 -6.62
C VAL A 203 -31.74 -37.77 -5.92
N ILE A 204 -30.65 -38.51 -5.73
CA ILE A 204 -29.42 -38.04 -5.10
C ILE A 204 -28.74 -36.98 -5.97
N LYS A 205 -28.69 -37.18 -7.30
CA LYS A 205 -28.18 -36.16 -8.25
C LYS A 205 -28.93 -34.83 -8.11
N ASN A 206 -30.26 -34.86 -8.02
CA ASN A 206 -31.04 -33.64 -7.84
C ASN A 206 -30.82 -33.00 -6.46
N LYS A 207 -30.58 -33.78 -5.40
CA LYS A 207 -30.21 -33.25 -4.08
C LYS A 207 -28.81 -32.59 -4.10
N LEU A 208 -27.86 -33.20 -4.80
CA LEU A 208 -26.50 -32.69 -4.95
C LEU A 208 -26.48 -31.36 -5.74
N ILE A 209 -27.23 -31.27 -6.85
CA ILE A 209 -27.42 -30.00 -7.58
C ILE A 209 -27.98 -28.93 -6.64
N LYS A 210 -29.03 -29.25 -5.87
CA LYS A 210 -29.60 -28.31 -4.88
C LYS A 210 -28.60 -27.90 -3.79
N PHE A 211 -27.73 -28.82 -3.36
CA PHE A 211 -26.68 -28.52 -2.39
C PHE A 211 -25.71 -27.46 -2.93
N TYR A 212 -25.25 -27.62 -4.17
CA TYR A 212 -24.39 -26.63 -4.82
C TYR A 212 -25.11 -25.30 -5.07
N ASP A 213 -26.37 -25.33 -5.51
CA ASP A 213 -27.17 -24.12 -5.72
C ASP A 213 -27.32 -23.30 -4.44
N ASN A 214 -27.61 -23.95 -3.30
CA ASN A 214 -27.68 -23.27 -2.00
C ASN A 214 -26.33 -22.63 -1.62
N LEU A 215 -25.20 -23.29 -1.92
CA LEU A 215 -23.88 -22.72 -1.64
C LEU A 215 -23.57 -21.53 -2.55
N ILE A 216 -23.98 -21.59 -3.82
CA ILE A 216 -23.84 -20.49 -4.79
C ILE A 216 -24.65 -19.27 -4.33
N GLU A 217 -25.89 -19.47 -3.88
CA GLU A 217 -26.74 -18.42 -3.33
C GLU A 217 -26.10 -17.73 -2.12
N GLU A 218 -25.52 -18.51 -1.19
CA GLU A 218 -24.82 -17.94 -0.03
C GLU A 218 -23.54 -17.20 -0.43
N CYS A 219 -22.82 -17.65 -1.47
CA CYS A 219 -21.70 -16.90 -2.04
C CYS A 219 -22.15 -15.55 -2.64
N ASP A 220 -23.31 -15.51 -3.29
CA ASP A 220 -23.90 -14.27 -3.83
C ASP A 220 -24.36 -13.32 -2.72
N ASN A 221 -24.90 -13.85 -1.63
CA ASN A 221 -25.23 -13.05 -0.44
C ASN A 221 -23.99 -12.34 0.12
N ILE A 222 -22.84 -13.02 0.20
CA ILE A 222 -21.58 -12.39 0.65
C ILE A 222 -21.15 -11.25 -0.28
N GLN A 223 -21.34 -11.42 -1.59
CA GLN A 223 -20.95 -10.42 -2.59
C GLN A 223 -21.80 -9.15 -2.51
N THR A 224 -23.11 -9.32 -2.29
CA THR A 224 -24.10 -8.22 -2.29
C THR A 224 -24.12 -7.43 -0.98
N VAL A 225 -23.84 -8.06 0.18
CA VAL A 225 -23.81 -7.38 1.48
C VAL A 225 -22.78 -6.26 1.45
N ARG A 226 -23.22 -5.00 1.43
CA ARG A 226 -22.34 -3.81 1.46
C ARG A 226 -21.58 -3.78 2.77
N LYS A 227 -20.27 -3.45 2.74
CA LYS A 227 -19.48 -3.34 3.97
C LYS A 227 -19.99 -2.06 4.60
N GLU A 228 -20.66 -2.15 5.75
CA GLU A 228 -20.92 -0.97 6.54
C GLU A 228 -19.57 -0.30 6.80
N LYS A 229 -19.42 0.93 6.31
CA LYS A 229 -18.24 1.73 6.60
C LYS A 229 -18.31 2.05 8.09
N GLY A 230 -17.69 1.21 8.92
CA GLY A 230 -17.48 1.52 10.32
C GLY A 230 -16.93 2.93 10.41
N LYS A 231 -17.56 3.79 11.23
CA LYS A 231 -17.15 5.18 11.41
C LYS A 231 -15.65 5.17 11.74
N ILE A 232 -14.82 5.60 10.79
CA ILE A 232 -13.38 5.73 11.01
C ILE A 232 -13.24 6.77 12.11
N LYS A 233 -12.91 6.34 13.34
CA LYS A 233 -12.51 7.25 14.41
C LYS A 233 -11.21 7.90 13.94
N LEU A 234 -11.30 9.12 13.39
CA LEU A 234 -10.15 9.97 13.10
C LEU A 234 -9.37 10.11 14.41
N THR A 235 -8.18 9.50 14.47
CA THR A 235 -7.26 9.66 15.59
C THR A 235 -6.89 11.14 15.73
N SER A 236 -6.72 11.59 16.98
CA SER A 236 -6.58 13.00 17.40
C SER A 236 -5.54 13.81 16.63
N TYR A 237 -4.57 13.14 16.00
CA TYR A 237 -3.46 13.73 15.26
C TYR A 237 -3.90 14.69 14.13
N ARG A 238 -5.03 14.42 13.46
CA ARG A 238 -5.54 15.31 12.39
C ARG A 238 -6.23 16.58 12.88
N LYS A 239 -6.66 16.67 14.15
CA LYS A 239 -7.31 17.88 14.69
C LYS A 239 -6.30 19.02 14.91
N ASN A 240 -5.06 18.71 15.26
CA ASN A 240 -4.07 19.73 15.63
C ASN A 240 -3.47 20.48 14.42
N LYS A 241 -3.51 19.91 13.21
CA LYS A 241 -3.01 20.59 11.99
C LYS A 241 -3.92 21.75 11.53
N LYS A 242 -5.20 21.75 11.91
CA LYS A 242 -6.13 22.85 11.59
C LYS A 242 -6.06 24.03 12.57
N LYS A 243 -5.47 23.84 13.77
CA LYS A 243 -5.32 24.91 14.76
C LYS A 243 -4.08 25.77 14.54
N LYS A 244 -3.06 25.30 13.81
CA LYS A 244 -1.85 26.08 13.47
C LYS A 244 -2.00 27.00 12.23
N LYS A 245 -3.23 27.18 11.72
CA LYS A 245 -3.53 28.05 10.56
C LYS A 245 -4.49 29.20 10.92
N LYS A 246 -4.59 29.54 12.20
CA LYS A 246 -5.27 30.75 12.67
C LYS A 246 -4.29 31.55 13.50
#